data_AF-A0AA36HK29-F1
#
_entry.id   AF-A0AA36HK29-F1
#
_cell.length_a   1.000
_cell.length_b   1.000
_cell.length_c   1.000
_cell.angle_alpha   90.00
_cell.angle_beta   90.00
_cell.angle_gamma   90.00
#
_symmetry.space_group_name_H-M   'P 1'
#
loop_
_entity.id
_entity.type
_entity.pdbx_description
1 polymer ?
#
loop_
_entity_poly.entity_id
_entity_poly.type
_entity_poly.pdbx_seq_one_letter_code
_entity_poly.pdbx_strand_id
1 'polypeptide(L)'
;MGFWNFAATTQFFLYGKRHFTRTGWESHKAKYEQPELLETVDLKGQVFIVTGANSGIGKEISQFLATKGANVYMICRSKERAEAAKAEIVAAGNAEGRVHVLLADLSLEADVRRVWDEFCAHRMQQGSDGVHLNGLVCNAGALSNSKTLTSEGVELTFAAHLLFGTYLLGSLAMPCLEATQQSRLVVVSSGGMYNSAFPSWEDATATGSSKYDGQFAYAYAKRGQILLCEEWARMYPQVKVVSCHPGWTSTPGVDAAYGTSQSYLEPLRTLWQGAEGIIWLLVADAAKLKSGEFYLDREPQVKHMGGAFFTEGSVTKNSPGEVADMMRLLEDWANDRRDSAKRVASAPLKAMDQPIELPKFMGKWYVIANIPTYFDKGTSDNVENYSLDDSGKTVMVDFTYKQGTSSKLLQQKAEVVNDKCTQWAISPKIGFFIPLRLAYLIVDCAEDYSTTIIGVPDRRYLWIMARTPTLPEEKLVELIDKSRAMGFDTTQIVRVPQNS
;
A
#
# COMPACT_ATOMS: atom_id res chain seq x y z
N MET A 1 23.76 20.93 -12.41
CA MET A 1 22.82 21.01 -11.27
C MET A 1 22.13 22.36 -11.37
N GLY A 2 20.81 22.43 -11.57
CA GLY A 2 20.10 23.70 -11.76
C GLY A 2 19.97 24.52 -10.47
N PHE A 3 19.75 25.84 -10.58
CA PHE A 3 19.60 26.77 -9.45
C PHE A 3 18.60 26.29 -8.40
N TRP A 4 17.45 25.75 -8.83
CA TRP A 4 16.40 25.24 -7.96
C TRP A 4 16.82 24.00 -7.15
N ASN A 5 17.62 23.09 -7.72
CA ASN A 5 18.13 21.93 -7.00
C ASN A 5 19.14 22.33 -5.92
N PHE A 6 19.97 23.33 -6.20
CA PHE A 6 20.92 23.87 -5.21
C PHE A 6 20.19 24.57 -4.04
N ALA A 7 19.16 25.37 -4.34
CA ALA A 7 18.34 26.01 -3.34
C ALA A 7 17.58 25.00 -2.46
N ALA A 8 16.95 23.99 -3.06
CA ALA A 8 16.25 22.93 -2.35
C ALA A 8 17.19 22.11 -1.44
N THR A 9 18.38 21.75 -1.94
CA THR A 9 19.40 21.04 -1.16
C THR A 9 19.85 21.88 0.04
N THR A 10 20.11 23.18 -0.16
CA THR A 10 20.50 24.10 0.92
C THR A 10 19.39 24.24 1.96
N GLN A 11 18.13 24.38 1.53
CA GLN A 11 16.97 24.44 2.43
C GLN A 11 16.82 23.15 3.24
N PHE A 12 16.96 21.98 2.62
CA PHE A 12 16.91 20.69 3.30
C PHE A 12 17.95 20.62 4.43
N PHE A 13 19.20 21.02 4.17
CA PHE A 13 20.24 21.00 5.21
C PHE A 13 20.02 22.02 6.32
N LEU A 14 19.59 23.25 5.99
CA LEU A 14 19.29 24.28 6.99
C LEU A 14 18.11 23.86 7.88
N TYR A 15 17.04 23.36 7.27
CA TYR A 15 15.88 22.83 7.98
C TYR A 15 16.29 21.61 8.82
N GLY A 16 17.07 20.69 8.26
CA GLY A 16 17.54 19.51 8.95
C GLY A 16 18.45 19.81 10.13
N LYS A 17 19.39 20.75 10.02
CA LYS A 17 20.22 21.19 11.15
C LYS A 17 19.38 21.74 12.31
N ARG A 18 18.30 22.46 11.99
CA ARG A 18 17.38 23.03 12.98
C ARG A 18 16.48 21.97 13.63
N HIS A 19 15.99 20.99 12.87
CA HIS A 19 14.91 20.11 13.31
C HIS A 19 15.32 18.64 13.48
N PHE A 20 16.18 18.11 12.63
CA PHE A 20 16.48 16.67 12.59
C PHE A 20 17.57 16.25 13.60
N THR A 21 18.30 17.20 14.17
CA THR A 21 19.36 16.96 15.15
C THR A 21 18.82 16.68 16.56
N ARG A 22 19.72 16.29 17.48
CA ARG A 22 19.41 16.15 18.92
C ARG A 22 18.84 17.43 19.53
N THR A 23 19.43 18.58 19.23
CA THR A 23 18.96 19.89 19.72
C THR A 23 17.59 20.26 19.15
N GLY A 24 17.30 19.85 17.91
CA GLY A 24 15.97 19.99 17.30
C GLY A 24 14.92 19.19 18.06
N TRP A 25 15.20 17.92 18.36
CA TRP A 25 14.32 17.07 19.17
C TRP A 25 14.08 17.65 20.57
N GLU A 26 15.12 18.13 21.26
CA GLU A 26 14.97 18.76 22.58
C GLU A 26 14.05 19.99 22.53
N SER A 27 14.14 20.78 21.46
CA SER A 27 13.30 21.94 21.23
C SER A 27 11.83 21.59 20.94
N HIS A 28 11.60 20.47 20.24
CA HIS A 28 10.25 19.98 19.95
C HIS A 28 9.62 19.32 21.18
N LYS A 29 10.37 18.48 21.89
CA LYS A 29 9.93 17.79 23.12
C LYS A 29 9.39 18.76 24.17
N ALA A 30 9.99 19.95 24.29
CA ALA A 30 9.53 20.98 25.22
C ALA A 30 8.08 21.46 24.98
N LYS A 31 7.49 21.16 23.82
CA LYS A 31 6.15 21.58 23.39
C LYS A 31 5.15 20.43 23.31
N TYR A 32 5.56 19.20 23.63
CA TYR A 32 4.69 18.04 23.49
C TYR A 32 3.46 18.16 24.36
N GLU A 33 2.31 17.87 23.77
CA GLU A 33 1.09 17.59 24.51
C GLU A 33 1.18 16.17 25.11
N GLN A 34 0.79 16.03 26.38
CA GLN A 34 0.85 14.76 27.13
C GLN A 34 2.24 14.10 27.06
N PRO A 35 3.31 14.78 27.53
CA PRO A 35 4.66 14.22 27.52
C PRO A 35 4.75 12.88 28.29
N GLU A 36 3.91 12.69 29.31
CA GLU A 36 3.81 11.51 30.18
C GLU A 36 3.12 10.29 29.54
N LEU A 37 2.51 10.43 28.35
CA LEU A 37 1.73 9.34 27.72
C LEU A 37 2.53 8.03 27.60
N LEU A 38 3.79 8.13 27.16
CA LEU A 38 4.64 6.95 26.98
C LEU A 38 5.04 6.29 28.29
N GLU A 39 5.00 7.03 29.40
CA GLU A 39 5.28 6.50 30.74
C GLU A 39 4.09 5.74 31.31
N THR A 40 2.87 6.11 30.93
CA THR A 40 1.62 5.64 31.55
C THR A 40 0.84 4.61 30.75
N VAL A 41 1.12 4.45 29.45
CA VAL A 41 0.38 3.52 28.59
C VAL A 41 0.51 2.05 29.01
N ASP A 42 -0.60 1.30 28.95
CA ASP A 42 -0.65 -0.18 29.04
C ASP A 42 -1.10 -0.73 27.67
N LEU A 43 -0.28 -1.63 27.10
CA LEU A 43 -0.49 -2.23 25.79
C LEU A 43 -0.80 -3.73 25.88
N LYS A 44 -1.15 -4.25 27.07
CA LYS A 44 -1.54 -5.66 27.24
C LYS A 44 -2.64 -6.07 26.26
N GLY A 45 -2.46 -7.25 25.67
CA GLY A 45 -3.38 -7.80 24.67
C GLY A 45 -3.25 -7.19 23.28
N GLN A 46 -2.58 -6.04 23.12
CA GLN A 46 -2.35 -5.45 21.80
C GLN A 46 -1.26 -6.20 21.04
N VAL A 47 -1.36 -6.20 19.71
CA VAL A 47 -0.47 -6.92 18.79
C VAL A 47 0.18 -5.93 17.84
N PHE A 48 1.51 -6.02 17.72
CA PHE A 48 2.30 -5.17 16.83
C PHE A 48 3.28 -5.98 16.00
N ILE A 49 3.47 -5.58 14.75
CA ILE A 49 4.53 -6.07 13.88
C ILE A 49 5.52 -4.93 13.64
N VAL A 50 6.81 -5.19 13.84
CA VAL A 50 7.89 -4.23 13.58
C VAL A 50 8.91 -4.86 12.63
N THR A 51 9.13 -4.22 11.48
CA THR A 51 10.14 -4.65 10.51
C THR A 51 11.52 -4.07 10.84
N GLY A 52 12.58 -4.85 10.61
CA GLY A 52 13.95 -4.41 10.95
C GLY A 52 14.16 -4.26 12.45
N ALA A 53 13.50 -5.10 13.25
CA ALA A 53 13.38 -4.95 14.70
C ALA A 53 14.61 -5.42 15.50
N ASN A 54 15.62 -6.03 14.86
CA ASN A 54 16.78 -6.56 15.57
C ASN A 54 17.87 -5.52 15.91
N SER A 55 17.75 -4.27 15.45
CA SER A 55 18.76 -3.23 15.72
C SER A 55 18.21 -1.82 15.57
N GLY A 56 18.92 -0.84 16.14
CA GLY A 56 18.61 0.58 15.98
C GLY A 56 17.19 0.92 16.44
N ILE A 57 16.53 1.80 15.70
CA ILE A 57 15.19 2.32 16.00
C ILE A 57 14.15 1.19 16.12
N GLY A 58 14.17 0.20 15.23
CA GLY A 58 13.21 -0.92 15.26
C GLY A 58 13.31 -1.75 16.55
N LYS A 59 14.53 -1.94 17.08
CA LYS A 59 14.75 -2.61 18.37
C LYS A 59 14.21 -1.80 19.53
N GLU A 60 14.46 -0.49 19.52
CA GLU A 60 13.99 0.44 20.55
C GLU A 60 12.44 0.46 20.63
N ILE A 61 11.78 0.52 19.46
CA ILE A 61 10.31 0.42 19.36
C ILE A 61 9.83 -0.92 19.94
N SER A 62 10.44 -2.03 19.52
CA SER A 62 10.05 -3.37 19.96
C SER A 62 10.23 -3.55 21.47
N GLN A 63 11.32 -3.01 22.03
CA GLN A 63 11.60 -3.03 23.46
C GLN A 63 10.55 -2.26 24.25
N PHE A 64 10.21 -1.04 23.81
CA PHE A 64 9.17 -0.24 24.44
C PHE A 64 7.83 -0.97 24.45
N LEU A 65 7.37 -1.44 23.28
CA LEU A 65 6.08 -2.13 23.14
C LEU A 65 6.00 -3.37 24.05
N ALA A 66 7.06 -4.18 24.08
CA ALA A 66 7.14 -5.37 24.91
C ALA A 66 7.13 -5.02 26.42
N THR A 67 7.87 -3.98 26.82
CA THR A 67 7.90 -3.50 28.22
C THR A 67 6.53 -2.99 28.67
N LYS A 68 5.74 -2.44 27.74
CA LYS A 68 4.37 -1.99 27.99
C LYS A 68 3.29 -3.07 27.91
N GLY A 69 3.67 -4.35 27.78
CA GLY A 69 2.71 -5.46 27.84
C GLY A 69 2.25 -6.00 26.48
N ALA A 70 2.67 -5.41 25.36
CA ALA A 70 2.21 -5.82 24.04
C ALA A 70 2.79 -7.17 23.59
N ASN A 71 2.12 -7.79 22.62
CA ASN A 71 2.67 -8.87 21.79
C ASN A 71 3.39 -8.25 20.59
N VAL A 72 4.67 -8.54 20.44
CA VAL A 72 5.55 -7.94 19.43
C VAL A 72 6.09 -9.00 18.50
N TYR A 73 5.85 -8.82 17.20
CA TYR A 73 6.37 -9.66 16.13
C TYR A 73 7.47 -8.92 15.40
N MET A 74 8.69 -9.43 15.52
CA MET A 74 9.91 -8.86 15.00
C MET A 74 10.22 -9.49 13.64
N ILE A 75 9.93 -8.78 12.54
CA ILE A 75 10.35 -9.23 11.22
C ILE A 75 11.81 -8.85 10.99
N CYS A 76 12.67 -9.86 10.86
CA CYS A 76 14.11 -9.70 10.76
C CYS A 76 14.70 -10.64 9.70
N ARG A 77 15.84 -10.25 9.10
CA ARG A 77 16.52 -11.07 8.09
C ARG A 77 17.51 -12.09 8.69
N SER A 78 18.28 -11.69 9.70
CA SER A 78 19.27 -12.57 10.35
C SER A 78 18.68 -13.17 11.62
N LYS A 79 18.65 -14.51 11.67
CA LYS A 79 18.15 -15.26 12.82
C LYS A 79 18.96 -14.98 14.08
N GLU A 80 20.28 -15.03 13.97
CA GLU A 80 21.19 -14.86 15.11
C GLU A 80 21.01 -13.49 15.75
N ARG A 81 20.98 -12.42 14.93
CA ARG A 81 20.78 -11.05 15.41
C ARG A 81 19.36 -10.84 15.97
N ALA A 82 18.36 -11.47 15.36
CA ALA A 82 16.97 -11.37 15.81
C ALA A 82 16.77 -12.04 17.16
N GLU A 83 17.27 -13.26 17.35
CA GLU A 83 17.17 -13.99 18.63
C GLU A 83 17.97 -13.30 19.74
N ALA A 84 19.16 -12.76 19.44
CA ALA A 84 19.91 -11.95 20.40
C ALA A 84 19.12 -10.71 20.84
N ALA A 85 18.55 -9.96 19.88
CA ALA A 85 17.74 -8.79 20.20
C ALA A 85 16.47 -9.15 20.98
N LYS A 86 15.80 -10.26 20.62
CA LYS A 86 14.65 -10.79 21.36
C LYS A 86 15.01 -11.11 22.80
N ALA A 87 16.14 -11.80 23.05
CA ALA A 87 16.57 -12.13 24.40
C ALA A 87 16.78 -10.88 25.27
N GLU A 88 17.41 -9.85 24.72
CA GLU A 88 17.58 -8.55 25.40
C GLU A 88 16.23 -7.88 25.70
N ILE A 89 15.30 -7.85 24.73
CA ILE A 89 13.97 -7.26 24.90
C ILE A 89 13.15 -7.99 25.95
N VAL A 90 13.16 -9.32 25.91
CA VAL A 90 12.43 -10.18 26.87
C VAL A 90 12.95 -9.94 28.29
N ALA A 91 14.28 -9.88 28.46
CA ALA A 91 14.90 -9.60 29.75
C ALA A 91 14.56 -8.20 30.26
N ALA A 92 14.57 -7.18 29.40
CA ALA A 92 14.27 -5.80 29.79
C ALA A 92 12.79 -5.59 30.17
N GLY A 93 11.86 -6.26 29.48
CA GLY A 93 10.42 -6.03 29.63
C GLY A 93 9.65 -7.09 30.43
N ASN A 94 10.33 -8.10 30.98
CA ASN A 94 9.71 -9.32 31.51
C ASN A 94 8.61 -9.86 30.56
N ALA A 95 9.00 -10.01 29.29
CA ALA A 95 8.09 -10.21 28.17
C ALA A 95 8.14 -11.62 27.56
N GLU A 96 8.42 -12.61 28.41
CA GLU A 96 8.45 -14.02 28.01
C GLU A 96 7.12 -14.41 27.35
N GLY A 97 7.20 -15.13 26.22
CA GLY A 97 6.04 -15.54 25.44
C GLY A 97 5.32 -14.42 24.66
N ARG A 98 5.73 -13.15 24.76
CA ARG A 98 5.11 -12.01 24.06
C ARG A 98 5.95 -11.44 22.91
N VAL A 99 7.19 -11.87 22.77
CA VAL A 99 8.12 -11.42 21.71
C VAL A 99 8.42 -12.57 20.77
N HIS A 100 8.09 -12.40 19.50
CA HIS A 100 8.16 -13.44 18.47
C HIS A 100 9.07 -12.99 17.33
N VAL A 101 9.93 -13.88 16.85
CA VAL A 101 10.79 -13.62 15.68
C VAL A 101 10.14 -14.23 14.46
N LEU A 102 10.10 -13.44 13.39
CA LEU A 102 9.59 -13.79 12.08
C LEU A 102 10.71 -13.55 11.06
N LEU A 103 11.16 -14.59 10.37
CA LEU A 103 12.32 -14.48 9.47
C LEU A 103 11.88 -14.19 8.04
N ALA A 104 12.34 -13.07 7.49
CA ALA A 104 12.07 -12.69 6.10
C ALA A 104 13.14 -11.73 5.56
N ASP A 105 13.54 -11.94 4.31
CA ASP A 105 14.10 -10.87 3.49
C ASP A 105 12.94 -10.10 2.83
N LEU A 106 12.72 -8.86 3.29
CA LEU A 106 11.64 -8.00 2.78
C LEU A 106 11.86 -7.52 1.34
N SER A 107 12.99 -7.84 0.72
CA SER A 107 13.20 -7.63 -0.72
C SER A 107 12.65 -8.77 -1.60
N LEU A 108 12.15 -9.86 -1.01
CA LEU A 108 11.66 -11.02 -1.73
C LEU A 108 10.16 -11.22 -1.50
N GLU A 109 9.40 -11.40 -2.58
CA GLU A 109 7.94 -11.54 -2.51
C GLU A 109 7.53 -12.77 -1.68
N ALA A 110 8.17 -13.91 -1.95
CA ALA A 110 7.86 -15.19 -1.34
C ALA A 110 8.05 -15.16 0.19
N ASP A 111 9.09 -14.47 0.66
CA ASP A 111 9.37 -14.33 2.09
C ASP A 111 8.33 -13.47 2.80
N VAL A 112 7.88 -12.37 2.17
CA VAL A 112 6.83 -11.51 2.74
C VAL A 112 5.50 -12.26 2.86
N ARG A 113 5.12 -13.06 1.84
CA ARG A 113 3.90 -13.87 1.91
C ARG A 113 4.00 -14.96 2.97
N ARG A 114 5.10 -15.72 2.97
CA ARG A 114 5.33 -16.79 3.94
C ARG A 114 5.28 -16.26 5.38
N VAL A 115 5.96 -15.16 5.65
CA VAL A 115 6.04 -14.61 7.01
C VAL A 115 4.69 -14.05 7.49
N TRP A 116 3.87 -13.56 6.56
CA TRP A 116 2.50 -13.15 6.86
C TRP A 116 1.61 -14.34 7.22
N ASP A 117 1.72 -15.45 6.49
CA ASP A 117 0.99 -16.68 6.79
C ASP A 117 1.42 -17.29 8.13
N GLU A 118 2.73 -17.28 8.43
CA GLU A 118 3.28 -17.69 9.73
C GLU A 118 2.71 -16.84 10.88
N PHE A 119 2.64 -15.51 10.71
CA PHE A 119 2.00 -14.61 11.67
C PHE A 119 0.54 -14.98 11.89
N CYS A 120 -0.24 -15.12 10.81
CA CYS A 120 -1.67 -15.42 10.90
C CYS A 120 -1.90 -16.78 11.59
N ALA A 121 -1.17 -17.81 11.20
CA ALA A 121 -1.27 -19.14 11.80
C ALA A 121 -0.95 -19.11 13.29
N HIS A 122 0.12 -18.42 13.69
CA HIS A 122 0.48 -18.29 15.10
C HIS A 122 -0.59 -17.54 15.90
N ARG A 123 -1.19 -16.47 15.34
CA ARG A 123 -2.27 -15.73 16.02
C ARG A 123 -3.55 -16.55 16.18
N MET A 124 -3.94 -17.32 15.16
CA MET A 124 -5.12 -18.18 15.22
C MET A 124 -4.99 -19.27 16.30
N GLN A 125 -3.79 -19.80 16.53
CA GLN A 125 -3.53 -20.78 17.60
C GLN A 125 -3.72 -20.23 19.01
N GLN A 126 -3.67 -18.90 19.18
CA GLN A 126 -3.81 -18.23 20.48
C GLN A 126 -5.29 -17.95 20.84
N GLY A 127 -6.25 -18.51 20.10
CA GLY A 127 -7.67 -18.55 20.48
C GLY A 127 -8.46 -17.24 20.31
N SER A 128 -8.01 -16.33 19.44
CA SER A 128 -8.75 -15.10 19.13
C SER A 128 -9.79 -15.31 18.03
N ASP A 129 -10.92 -14.59 18.10
CA ASP A 129 -11.97 -14.52 17.07
C ASP A 129 -11.49 -13.75 15.82
N GLY A 130 -10.45 -14.28 15.17
CA GLY A 130 -9.75 -13.66 14.03
C GLY A 130 -8.34 -13.17 14.37
N VAL A 131 -7.67 -12.61 13.36
CA VAL A 131 -6.32 -12.05 13.49
C VAL A 131 -6.44 -10.54 13.66
N HIS A 132 -6.19 -10.06 14.87
CA HIS A 132 -6.14 -8.63 15.18
C HIS A 132 -4.71 -8.09 15.12
N LEU A 133 -4.56 -6.85 14.64
CA LEU A 133 -3.30 -6.14 14.57
C LEU A 133 -3.53 -4.67 14.94
N ASN A 134 -2.92 -4.22 16.04
CA ASN A 134 -3.05 -2.84 16.50
C ASN A 134 -2.06 -1.92 15.77
N GLY A 135 -0.88 -2.41 15.41
CA GLY A 135 0.09 -1.61 14.68
C GLY A 135 1.03 -2.41 13.77
N LEU A 136 1.21 -1.94 12.55
CA LEU A 136 2.31 -2.35 11.67
C LEU A 136 3.32 -1.20 11.53
N VAL A 137 4.60 -1.48 11.77
CA VAL A 137 5.70 -0.53 11.59
C VAL A 137 6.60 -0.98 10.44
N CYS A 138 6.51 -0.26 9.32
CA CYS A 138 7.42 -0.41 8.19
C CYS A 138 8.69 0.42 8.43
N ASN A 139 9.55 -0.08 9.32
CA ASN A 139 10.81 0.53 9.75
C ASN A 139 12.05 0.01 9.00
N ALA A 140 12.02 -1.22 8.48
CA ALA A 140 13.16 -1.78 7.77
C ALA A 140 13.67 -0.82 6.68
N GLY A 141 14.96 -0.49 6.76
CA GLY A 141 15.56 0.50 5.90
C GLY A 141 17.09 0.42 5.94
N ALA A 142 17.72 0.23 4.79
CA ALA A 142 19.17 0.32 4.62
C ALA A 142 19.49 1.05 3.31
N LEU A 143 20.40 2.01 3.35
CA LEU A 143 20.91 2.63 2.13
C LEU A 143 22.04 1.75 1.59
N SER A 144 21.89 1.26 0.36
CA SER A 144 22.93 0.51 -0.35
C SER A 144 23.46 1.32 -1.53
N ASN A 145 24.79 1.46 -1.61
CA ASN A 145 25.44 2.14 -2.72
C ASN A 145 25.69 1.22 -3.93
N SER A 146 25.49 -0.08 -3.81
CA SER A 146 25.63 -1.05 -4.91
C SER A 146 24.28 -1.39 -5.54
N LYS A 147 24.22 -1.36 -6.88
CA LYS A 147 23.07 -1.87 -7.64
C LYS A 147 23.00 -3.37 -7.48
N THR A 148 21.96 -3.85 -6.80
CA THR A 148 21.65 -5.28 -6.68
C THR A 148 20.20 -5.48 -7.11
N LEU A 149 19.95 -6.49 -7.92
CA LEU A 149 18.59 -6.87 -8.31
C LEU A 149 18.13 -8.08 -7.49
N THR A 150 16.85 -8.13 -7.16
CA THR A 150 16.22 -9.30 -6.55
C THR A 150 15.99 -10.39 -7.60
N SER A 151 15.55 -11.58 -7.18
CA SER A 151 15.15 -12.66 -8.09
C SER A 151 14.02 -12.25 -9.04
N GLU A 152 13.19 -11.31 -8.64
CA GLU A 152 12.07 -10.74 -9.38
C GLU A 152 12.51 -9.66 -10.39
N GLY A 153 13.80 -9.31 -10.43
CA GLY A 153 14.38 -8.39 -11.41
C GLY A 153 14.24 -6.91 -11.10
N VAL A 154 13.88 -6.55 -9.86
CA VAL A 154 13.80 -5.16 -9.39
C VAL A 154 14.95 -4.80 -8.47
N GLU A 155 15.29 -3.52 -8.39
CA GLU A 155 16.32 -3.05 -7.47
C GLU A 155 15.98 -3.34 -6.01
N LEU A 156 16.99 -3.82 -5.28
CA LEU A 156 16.89 -4.33 -3.91
C LEU A 156 16.30 -3.31 -2.92
N THR A 157 16.75 -2.06 -2.96
CA THR A 157 16.29 -0.97 -2.08
C THR A 157 14.83 -0.64 -2.35
N PHE A 158 14.45 -0.52 -3.62
CA PHE A 158 13.07 -0.34 -4.05
C PHE A 158 12.17 -1.49 -3.58
N ALA A 159 12.61 -2.74 -3.79
CA ALA A 159 11.90 -3.94 -3.37
C ALA A 159 11.70 -3.98 -1.85
N ALA A 160 12.78 -3.81 -1.09
CA ALA A 160 12.77 -3.90 0.36
C ALA A 160 12.01 -2.76 1.04
N HIS A 161 12.15 -1.53 0.54
CA HIS A 161 11.59 -0.36 1.22
C HIS A 161 10.18 -0.04 0.77
N LEU A 162 9.86 -0.20 -0.51
CA LEU A 162 8.57 0.22 -1.05
C LEU A 162 7.73 -0.97 -1.49
N LEU A 163 8.16 -1.71 -2.51
CA LEU A 163 7.30 -2.67 -3.20
C LEU A 163 6.86 -3.85 -2.31
N PHE A 164 7.79 -4.57 -1.68
CA PHE A 164 7.44 -5.75 -0.89
C PHE A 164 7.37 -5.41 0.60
N GLY A 165 8.39 -4.74 1.14
CA GLY A 165 8.47 -4.48 2.58
C GLY A 165 7.47 -3.45 3.12
N THR A 166 6.89 -2.59 2.27
CA THR A 166 5.81 -1.67 2.68
C THR A 166 4.50 -1.98 1.97
N TYR A 167 4.48 -2.02 0.64
CA TYR A 167 3.24 -2.16 -0.12
C TYR A 167 2.64 -3.56 0.01
N LEU A 168 3.38 -4.63 -0.32
CA LEU A 168 2.85 -6.00 -0.20
C LEU A 168 2.53 -6.35 1.26
N LEU A 169 3.47 -6.14 2.19
CA LEU A 169 3.26 -6.43 3.60
C LEU A 169 2.09 -5.62 4.18
N GLY A 170 2.00 -4.32 3.87
CA GLY A 170 0.90 -3.47 4.31
C GLY A 170 -0.45 -3.87 3.70
N SER A 171 -0.48 -4.28 2.44
CA SER A 171 -1.69 -4.78 1.77
C SER A 171 -2.21 -6.06 2.42
N LEU A 172 -1.30 -6.99 2.75
CA LEU A 172 -1.64 -8.22 3.47
C LEU A 172 -2.15 -7.92 4.89
N ALA A 173 -1.60 -6.90 5.55
CA ALA A 173 -1.98 -6.50 6.89
C ALA A 173 -3.28 -5.70 6.99
N MET A 174 -3.70 -5.04 5.90
CA MET A 174 -4.82 -4.11 5.93
C MET A 174 -6.13 -4.71 6.45
N PRO A 175 -6.55 -5.93 6.04
CA PRO A 175 -7.77 -6.54 6.57
C PRO A 175 -7.74 -6.73 8.10
N CYS A 176 -6.57 -7.07 8.66
CA CYS A 176 -6.40 -7.25 10.12
C CYS A 176 -6.39 -5.90 10.85
N LEU A 177 -5.80 -4.88 10.23
CA LEU A 177 -5.81 -3.51 10.75
C LEU A 177 -7.23 -2.94 10.75
N GLU A 178 -7.98 -3.05 9.65
CA GLU A 178 -9.37 -2.56 9.55
C GLU A 178 -10.30 -3.22 10.57
N ALA A 179 -10.10 -4.51 10.84
CA ALA A 179 -10.85 -5.25 11.85
C ALA A 179 -10.47 -4.89 13.30
N THR A 180 -9.45 -4.06 13.52
CA THR A 180 -8.92 -3.73 14.84
C THR A 180 -9.15 -2.26 15.18
N GLN A 181 -9.79 -1.98 16.32
CA GLN A 181 -10.02 -0.61 16.76
C GLN A 181 -8.73 0.13 17.04
N GLN A 182 -8.73 1.43 16.71
CA GLN A 182 -7.58 2.34 16.82
C GLN A 182 -6.31 1.82 16.11
N SER A 183 -6.44 0.96 15.11
CA SER A 183 -5.29 0.41 14.41
C SER A 183 -4.53 1.45 13.60
N ARG A 184 -3.24 1.18 13.37
CA ARG A 184 -2.37 2.08 12.62
C ARG A 184 -1.34 1.34 11.77
N LEU A 185 -1.06 1.92 10.62
CA LEU A 185 0.12 1.62 9.83
C LEU A 185 1.06 2.82 9.92
N VAL A 186 2.27 2.59 10.42
CA VAL A 186 3.31 3.62 10.55
C VAL A 186 4.47 3.27 9.63
N VAL A 187 4.70 4.11 8.62
CA VAL A 187 5.79 3.94 7.66
C VAL A 187 6.95 4.87 8.01
N VAL A 188 8.09 4.30 8.39
CA VAL A 188 9.30 5.08 8.70
C VAL A 188 10.03 5.39 7.40
N SER A 189 9.79 6.60 6.90
CA SER A 189 10.49 7.15 5.75
C SER A 189 11.80 7.82 6.18
N SER A 190 12.25 8.86 5.48
CA SER A 190 13.46 9.62 5.82
C SER A 190 13.40 11.03 5.27
N GLY A 191 14.32 11.89 5.72
CA GLY A 191 14.52 13.20 5.08
C GLY A 191 14.95 13.11 3.61
N GLY A 192 15.50 11.97 3.16
CA GLY A 192 15.88 11.77 1.76
C GLY A 192 14.71 11.89 0.79
N MET A 193 13.47 11.69 1.26
CA MET A 193 12.27 11.89 0.43
C MET A 193 12.14 13.34 -0.10
N TYR A 194 12.69 14.34 0.59
CA TYR A 194 12.66 15.74 0.16
C TYR A 194 13.53 16.04 -1.08
N ASN A 195 14.38 15.10 -1.50
CA ASN A 195 15.38 15.36 -2.55
C ASN A 195 14.85 15.12 -3.97
N SER A 196 13.78 14.34 -4.13
CA SER A 196 13.21 14.04 -5.46
C SER A 196 11.71 13.77 -5.42
N ALA A 197 11.06 14.01 -6.57
CA ALA A 197 9.77 13.41 -6.88
C ALA A 197 9.93 11.90 -7.12
N PHE A 198 8.83 11.15 -7.06
CA PHE A 198 8.85 9.75 -7.49
C PHE A 198 9.08 9.71 -9.01
N PRO A 199 10.03 8.91 -9.52
CA PRO A 199 10.41 8.96 -10.92
C PRO A 199 9.51 8.03 -11.75
N SER A 200 9.89 7.80 -13.01
CA SER A 200 9.32 6.70 -13.81
C SER A 200 9.51 5.36 -13.10
N TRP A 201 8.67 4.37 -13.41
CA TRP A 201 8.78 3.05 -12.82
C TRP A 201 10.11 2.37 -13.16
N GLU A 202 10.59 2.55 -14.40
CA GLU A 202 11.85 2.00 -14.90
C GLU A 202 13.07 2.58 -14.16
N ASP A 203 13.03 3.87 -13.82
CA ASP A 203 14.07 4.50 -13.01
C ASP A 203 13.97 4.06 -11.54
N ALA A 204 12.75 3.99 -10.99
CA ALA A 204 12.52 3.55 -9.61
C ALA A 204 12.98 2.10 -9.37
N THR A 205 12.78 1.22 -10.35
CA THR A 205 13.19 -0.19 -10.31
C THR A 205 14.60 -0.43 -10.84
N ALA A 206 15.29 0.63 -11.27
CA ALA A 206 16.60 0.59 -11.92
C ALA A 206 16.68 -0.38 -13.12
N THR A 207 15.57 -0.60 -13.83
CA THR A 207 15.50 -1.39 -15.07
C THR A 207 15.76 -0.55 -16.32
N GLY A 208 15.74 0.78 -16.21
CA GLY A 208 16.08 1.71 -17.29
C GLY A 208 17.59 1.77 -17.63
N SER A 209 17.91 2.47 -18.73
CA SER A 209 19.27 2.61 -19.29
C SER A 209 20.16 3.65 -18.57
N SER A 210 19.76 4.18 -17.41
CA SER A 210 20.46 5.25 -16.69
C SER A 210 21.50 4.72 -15.70
N LYS A 211 22.50 5.56 -15.35
CA LYS A 211 23.52 5.24 -14.33
C LYS A 211 22.85 5.13 -12.95
N TYR A 212 23.09 4.03 -12.24
CA TYR A 212 22.57 3.81 -10.89
C TYR A 212 23.22 4.75 -9.87
N ASP A 213 22.40 5.34 -9.02
CA ASP A 213 22.81 6.12 -7.85
C ASP A 213 21.98 5.66 -6.64
N GLY A 214 22.66 5.13 -5.63
CA GLY A 214 22.01 4.56 -4.43
C GLY A 214 21.29 5.59 -3.57
N GLN A 215 21.71 6.86 -3.59
CA GLN A 215 21.01 7.92 -2.86
C GLN A 215 19.69 8.26 -3.54
N PHE A 216 19.67 8.30 -4.88
CA PHE A 216 18.43 8.48 -5.63
C PHE A 216 17.51 7.28 -5.50
N ALA A 217 18.00 6.04 -5.65
CA ALA A 217 17.18 4.84 -5.44
C ALA A 217 16.51 4.84 -4.05
N TYR A 218 17.28 5.19 -3.01
CA TYR A 218 16.76 5.36 -1.66
C TYR A 218 15.72 6.49 -1.57
N ALA A 219 16.01 7.67 -2.14
CA ALA A 219 15.09 8.80 -2.13
C ALA A 219 13.77 8.49 -2.85
N TYR A 220 13.82 7.79 -3.99
CA TYR A 220 12.63 7.36 -4.74
C TYR A 220 11.76 6.43 -3.91
N ALA A 221 12.34 5.40 -3.30
CA ALA A 221 11.59 4.49 -2.45
C ALA A 221 10.95 5.23 -1.25
N LYS A 222 11.71 6.14 -0.61
CA LYS A 222 11.22 6.93 0.53
C LYS A 222 10.17 7.97 0.14
N ARG A 223 10.22 8.53 -1.06
CA ARG A 223 9.17 9.39 -1.63
C ARG A 223 7.91 8.59 -1.95
N GLY A 224 8.05 7.41 -2.56
CA GLY A 224 6.93 6.53 -2.85
C GLY A 224 6.19 6.07 -1.58
N GLN A 225 6.90 5.88 -0.46
CA GLN A 225 6.27 5.61 0.84
C GLN A 225 5.33 6.73 1.32
N ILE A 226 5.66 8.00 1.06
CA ILE A 226 4.81 9.14 1.45
C ILE A 226 3.53 9.15 0.62
N LEU A 227 3.68 9.05 -0.70
CA LEU A 227 2.56 9.02 -1.66
C LEU A 227 1.64 7.82 -1.39
N LEU A 228 2.23 6.66 -1.07
CA LEU A 228 1.50 5.47 -0.67
C LEU A 228 0.65 5.71 0.58
N CYS A 229 1.23 6.32 1.63
CA CYS A 229 0.49 6.62 2.85
C CYS A 229 -0.67 7.59 2.62
N GLU A 230 -0.53 8.58 1.73
CA GLU A 230 -1.61 9.50 1.37
C GLU A 230 -2.77 8.77 0.69
N GLU A 231 -2.47 7.93 -0.29
CA GLU A 231 -3.49 7.16 -1.01
C GLU A 231 -4.16 6.12 -0.11
N TRP A 232 -3.39 5.42 0.73
CA TRP A 232 -3.95 4.46 1.69
C TRP A 232 -4.77 5.12 2.80
N ALA A 233 -4.41 6.33 3.25
CA ALA A 233 -5.26 7.07 4.18
C ALA A 233 -6.64 7.39 3.60
N ARG A 234 -6.73 7.61 2.28
CA ARG A 234 -8.00 7.81 1.56
C ARG A 234 -8.75 6.51 1.34
N MET A 235 -8.05 5.41 1.04
CA MET A 235 -8.65 4.10 0.78
C MET A 235 -9.14 3.39 2.04
N TYR A 236 -8.45 3.56 3.17
CA TYR A 236 -8.69 2.83 4.42
C TYR A 236 -8.97 3.81 5.58
N PRO A 237 -10.10 4.53 5.57
CA PRO A 237 -10.39 5.58 6.55
C PRO A 237 -10.50 5.07 8.00
N GLN A 238 -10.70 3.76 8.20
CA GLN A 238 -10.77 3.12 9.52
C GLN A 238 -9.40 2.86 10.15
N VAL A 239 -8.33 2.86 9.33
CA VAL A 239 -6.95 2.64 9.79
C VAL A 239 -6.22 3.97 9.78
N LYS A 240 -5.47 4.28 10.83
CA LYS A 240 -4.57 5.44 10.80
C LYS A 240 -3.31 5.09 10.04
N VAL A 241 -3.22 5.57 8.80
CA VAL A 241 -2.05 5.38 7.95
C VAL A 241 -1.21 6.65 8.01
N VAL A 242 -0.02 6.57 8.58
CA VAL A 242 0.87 7.73 8.74
C VAL A 242 2.28 7.39 8.28
N SER A 243 2.99 8.40 7.82
CA SER A 243 4.43 8.30 7.53
C SER A 243 5.20 9.19 8.51
N CYS A 244 6.47 8.88 8.76
CA CYS A 244 7.29 9.69 9.65
C CYS A 244 8.78 9.61 9.31
N HIS A 245 9.55 10.54 9.88
CA HIS A 245 11.01 10.52 9.84
C HIS A 245 11.58 10.64 11.26
N PRO A 246 12.61 9.84 11.62
CA PRO A 246 13.12 9.77 12.99
C PRO A 246 14.12 10.88 13.38
N GLY A 247 14.34 11.89 12.54
CA GLY A 247 15.53 12.74 12.67
C GLY A 247 16.81 12.03 12.22
N TRP A 248 17.92 12.75 12.29
CA TRP A 248 19.26 12.20 12.04
C TRP A 248 19.73 11.45 13.28
N THR A 249 19.42 10.15 13.31
CA THR A 249 19.67 9.27 14.45
C THR A 249 20.94 8.45 14.24
N SER A 250 21.79 8.37 15.25
CA SER A 250 22.96 7.49 15.24
C SER A 250 22.50 6.03 15.23
N THR A 251 22.69 5.37 14.09
CA THR A 251 22.32 3.96 13.88
C THR A 251 23.41 3.27 13.07
N PRO A 252 23.56 1.94 13.19
CA PRO A 252 24.50 1.19 12.35
C PRO A 252 24.28 1.40 10.84
N GLY A 253 23.06 1.70 10.41
CA GLY A 253 22.75 1.99 9.01
C GLY A 253 23.27 3.35 8.54
N VAL A 254 23.21 4.38 9.39
CA VAL A 254 23.79 5.71 9.10
C VAL A 254 25.33 5.62 9.10
N ASP A 255 25.91 4.81 9.99
CA ASP A 255 27.34 4.50 10.03
C ASP A 255 27.83 3.84 8.74
N ALA A 256 27.11 2.81 8.29
CA ALA A 256 27.41 2.14 7.04
C ALA A 256 27.23 3.04 5.79
N ALA A 257 26.23 3.93 5.80
CA ALA A 257 25.90 4.77 4.66
C ALA A 257 26.84 5.98 4.46
N TYR A 258 27.25 6.64 5.55
CA TYR A 258 27.94 7.94 5.47
C TYR A 258 29.38 7.93 6.00
N GLY A 259 29.81 6.89 6.73
CA GLY A 259 31.18 6.76 7.22
C GLY A 259 31.71 8.04 7.91
N THR A 260 32.87 8.54 7.48
CA THR A 260 33.49 9.76 8.02
C THR A 260 32.78 11.07 7.63
N SER A 261 31.83 11.04 6.69
CA SER A 261 31.07 12.21 6.22
C SER A 261 29.85 12.53 7.09
N GLN A 262 29.68 11.85 8.23
CA GLN A 262 28.55 12.07 9.15
C GLN A 262 28.59 13.41 9.89
N SER A 263 29.74 14.10 9.95
CA SER A 263 29.92 15.33 10.71
C SER A 263 28.92 16.44 10.33
N TYR A 264 28.45 16.45 9.07
CA TYR A 264 27.41 17.38 8.61
C TYR A 264 26.03 17.11 9.22
N LEU A 265 25.77 15.93 9.78
CA LEU A 265 24.51 15.54 10.42
C LEU A 265 24.51 15.79 11.95
N GLU A 266 25.65 16.14 12.53
CA GLU A 266 25.78 16.32 13.98
C GLU A 266 25.06 17.58 14.52
N PRO A 267 24.56 17.59 15.77
CA PRO A 267 24.58 16.48 16.71
C PRO A 267 23.50 15.43 16.40
N LEU A 268 23.93 14.18 16.22
CA LEU A 268 23.02 13.05 15.97
C LEU A 268 22.14 12.76 17.19
N ARG A 269 20.90 12.34 16.91
CA ARG A 269 19.95 11.85 17.91
C ARG A 269 20.37 10.49 18.46
N THR A 270 20.00 10.20 19.71
CA THR A 270 20.07 8.85 20.27
C THR A 270 18.99 7.95 19.67
N LEU A 271 19.13 6.62 19.82
CA LEU A 271 18.12 5.65 19.36
C LEU A 271 16.73 5.95 19.93
N TRP A 272 16.65 6.24 21.24
CA TRP A 272 15.40 6.64 21.89
C TRP A 272 14.82 7.91 21.26
N GLN A 273 15.62 8.95 21.04
CA GLN A 273 15.14 10.19 20.41
C GLN A 273 14.62 9.97 18.97
N GLY A 274 15.16 9.00 18.25
CA GLY A 274 14.65 8.61 16.93
C GLY A 274 13.38 7.75 16.98
N ALA A 275 13.22 6.92 18.02
CA ALA A 275 12.09 6.01 18.19
C ALA A 275 10.87 6.67 18.85
N GLU A 276 11.08 7.64 19.74
CA GLU A 276 10.06 8.20 20.62
C GLU A 276 8.83 8.75 19.86
N GLY A 277 9.02 9.55 18.82
CA GLY A 277 7.93 10.05 18.00
C GLY A 277 7.18 8.95 17.25
N ILE A 278 7.86 7.89 16.82
CA ILE A 278 7.26 6.73 16.15
C ILE A 278 6.41 5.93 17.13
N ILE A 279 6.92 5.72 18.35
CA ILE A 279 6.20 5.08 19.44
C ILE A 279 4.94 5.89 19.78
N TRP A 280 5.03 7.21 19.84
CA TRP A 280 3.87 8.06 20.05
C TRP A 280 2.79 7.87 18.97
N LEU A 281 3.17 7.79 17.69
CA LEU A 281 2.23 7.46 16.60
C LEU A 281 1.57 6.09 16.76
N LEU A 282 2.24 5.16 17.46
CA LEU A 282 1.70 3.83 17.75
C LEU A 282 0.82 3.77 18.99
N VAL A 283 0.77 4.77 19.86
CA VAL A 283 0.03 4.66 21.13
C VAL A 283 -0.86 5.85 21.45
N ALA A 284 -0.67 6.99 20.78
CA ALA A 284 -1.57 8.11 20.87
C ALA A 284 -2.97 7.71 20.42
N ASP A 285 -3.98 8.38 20.97
CA ASP A 285 -5.34 8.25 20.48
C ASP A 285 -5.38 8.52 18.98
N ALA A 286 -5.88 7.54 18.22
CA ALA A 286 -6.03 7.60 16.78
C ALA A 286 -6.76 8.87 16.31
N ALA A 287 -7.67 9.43 17.11
CA ALA A 287 -8.37 10.68 16.81
C ALA A 287 -7.44 11.90 16.73
N LYS A 288 -6.30 11.88 17.45
CA LYS A 288 -5.28 12.93 17.40
C LYS A 288 -4.39 12.84 16.15
N LEU A 289 -4.38 11.68 15.49
CA LEU A 289 -3.58 11.45 14.30
C LEU A 289 -4.37 11.85 13.05
N LYS A 290 -3.71 12.64 12.20
CA LYS A 290 -4.16 12.98 10.86
C LYS A 290 -3.62 11.92 9.91
N SER A 291 -4.53 11.08 9.41
CA SER A 291 -4.18 10.03 8.44
C SER A 291 -3.63 10.68 7.16
N GLY A 292 -2.62 10.07 6.56
CA GLY A 292 -1.94 10.55 5.35
C GLY A 292 -0.86 11.61 5.62
N GLU A 293 -0.70 12.09 6.85
CA GLU A 293 0.34 13.07 7.17
C GLU A 293 1.74 12.46 7.34
N PHE A 294 2.74 13.32 7.18
CA PHE A 294 4.15 13.00 7.41
C PHE A 294 4.62 13.64 8.71
N TYR A 295 5.06 12.84 9.67
CA TYR A 295 5.36 13.29 11.02
C TYR A 295 6.85 13.39 11.33
N LEU A 296 7.19 14.37 12.17
CA LEU A 296 8.44 14.46 12.92
C LEU A 296 8.09 14.94 14.33
N ASP A 297 8.59 14.26 15.36
CA ASP A 297 8.45 14.69 16.76
C ASP A 297 7.00 15.03 17.15
N ARG A 298 6.08 14.09 16.90
CA ARG A 298 4.64 14.18 17.19
C ARG A 298 3.87 15.26 16.42
N GLU A 299 4.50 15.98 15.49
CA GLU A 299 3.87 17.02 14.68
C GLU A 299 3.88 16.68 13.17
N PRO A 300 2.79 16.95 12.44
CA PRO A 300 2.79 16.92 10.98
C PRO A 300 3.78 17.94 10.40
N GLN A 301 4.49 17.54 9.35
CA GLN A 301 5.49 18.32 8.65
C GLN A 301 5.09 18.50 7.19
N VAL A 302 5.66 19.52 6.55
CA VAL A 302 5.56 19.69 5.10
C VAL A 302 6.11 18.46 4.38
N LYS A 303 5.48 18.03 3.29
CA LYS A 303 5.90 16.84 2.53
C LYS A 303 6.83 17.16 1.37
N HIS A 304 6.90 18.44 1.00
CA HIS A 304 7.68 18.93 -0.12
C HIS A 304 8.44 20.18 0.30
N MET A 305 9.76 20.19 0.15
CA MET A 305 10.60 21.35 0.38
C MET A 305 10.98 22.01 -0.96
N GLY A 306 11.51 23.24 -0.90
CA GLY A 306 11.96 23.97 -2.10
C GLY A 306 11.11 25.18 -2.48
N GLY A 307 10.09 25.56 -1.70
CA GLY A 307 9.35 26.81 -1.86
C GLY A 307 10.10 28.02 -1.29
N ALA A 308 9.59 29.24 -1.53
CA ALA A 308 10.18 30.44 -0.95
C ALA A 308 10.12 30.39 0.59
N PHE A 309 11.20 30.72 1.31
CA PHE A 309 11.23 30.73 2.79
C PHE A 309 10.85 29.41 3.48
N PHE A 310 11.31 28.25 3.00
CA PHE A 310 10.97 26.93 3.55
C PHE A 310 9.47 26.56 3.45
N THR A 311 8.72 27.23 2.57
CA THR A 311 7.35 26.83 2.23
C THR A 311 7.34 25.60 1.33
N GLU A 312 6.15 25.03 1.18
CA GLU A 312 5.93 23.85 0.36
C GLU A 312 6.38 24.09 -1.10
N GLY A 313 7.34 23.28 -1.57
CA GLY A 313 7.89 23.40 -2.92
C GLY A 313 7.18 22.52 -3.94
N SER A 314 7.23 22.88 -5.23
CA SER A 314 6.68 22.06 -6.32
C SER A 314 7.66 21.02 -6.88
N VAL A 315 8.96 21.12 -6.58
CA VAL A 315 10.04 20.36 -7.22
C VAL A 315 9.93 18.85 -6.99
N THR A 316 9.36 18.43 -5.87
CA THR A 316 9.22 17.01 -5.50
C THR A 316 7.78 16.50 -5.55
N LYS A 317 6.86 17.28 -6.15
CA LYS A 317 5.46 16.89 -6.29
C LYS A 317 5.30 15.97 -7.50
N ASN A 318 4.40 15.01 -7.35
CA ASN A 318 3.91 14.18 -8.44
C ASN A 318 2.48 14.61 -8.79
N SER A 319 2.10 14.49 -10.07
CA SER A 319 0.72 14.71 -10.50
C SER A 319 -0.19 13.57 -10.01
N PRO A 320 -1.52 13.79 -9.89
CA PRO A 320 -2.44 12.71 -9.53
C PRO A 320 -2.37 11.50 -10.46
N GLY A 321 -2.07 11.71 -11.75
CA GLY A 321 -1.87 10.61 -12.72
C GLY A 321 -0.64 9.78 -12.42
N GLU A 322 0.49 10.43 -12.12
CA GLU A 322 1.73 9.74 -11.74
C GLU A 322 1.59 8.94 -10.45
N VAL A 323 0.86 9.48 -9.46
CA VAL A 323 0.57 8.76 -8.21
C VAL A 323 -0.33 7.56 -8.48
N ALA A 324 -1.37 7.72 -9.30
CA ALA A 324 -2.25 6.61 -9.69
C ALA A 324 -1.48 5.51 -10.43
N ASP A 325 -0.56 5.88 -11.34
CA ASP A 325 0.29 4.91 -12.06
C ASP A 325 1.25 4.19 -11.11
N MET A 326 1.89 4.89 -10.17
CA MET A 326 2.71 4.26 -9.13
C MET A 326 1.89 3.24 -8.33
N MET A 327 0.70 3.62 -7.86
CA MET A 327 -0.17 2.74 -7.08
C MET A 327 -0.61 1.50 -7.86
N ARG A 328 -0.99 1.67 -9.13
CA ARG A 328 -1.35 0.56 -10.02
C ARG A 328 -0.18 -0.39 -10.24
N LEU A 329 1.03 0.14 -10.49
CA LEU A 329 2.21 -0.69 -10.73
C LEU A 329 2.66 -1.43 -9.48
N LEU A 330 2.58 -0.81 -8.30
CA LEU A 330 2.78 -1.51 -7.02
C LEU A 330 1.78 -2.66 -6.87
N GLU A 331 0.49 -2.42 -7.15
CA GLU A 331 -0.56 -3.44 -7.09
C GLU A 331 -0.28 -4.60 -8.06
N ASP A 332 0.08 -4.27 -9.29
CA ASP A 332 0.34 -5.26 -10.33
C ASP A 332 1.56 -6.12 -9.99
N TRP A 333 2.67 -5.50 -9.57
CA TRP A 333 3.86 -6.25 -9.16
C TRP A 333 3.60 -7.13 -7.94
N ALA A 334 2.86 -6.63 -6.95
CA ALA A 334 2.51 -7.39 -5.76
C ALA A 334 1.49 -8.51 -6.02
N ASN A 335 0.92 -8.62 -7.23
CA ASN A 335 -0.02 -9.67 -7.62
C ASN A 335 0.48 -10.50 -8.81
N ASP A 336 1.79 -10.53 -9.04
CA ASP A 336 2.45 -11.26 -10.13
C ASP A 336 1.98 -10.84 -11.55
N ARG A 337 1.41 -9.63 -11.68
CA ARG A 337 1.00 -9.02 -12.96
C ARG A 337 2.13 -8.20 -13.58
N ARG A 338 3.37 -8.73 -13.55
CA ARG A 338 4.63 -8.00 -13.79
C ARG A 338 4.76 -7.42 -15.22
N ASP A 339 4.10 -8.03 -16.21
CA ASP A 339 4.07 -7.52 -17.60
C ASP A 339 3.07 -6.36 -17.82
N SER A 340 2.27 -5.96 -16.82
CA SER A 340 1.38 -4.79 -16.95
C SER A 340 2.15 -3.48 -17.11
N ALA A 341 3.40 -3.40 -16.65
CA ALA A 341 4.29 -2.26 -16.84
C ALA A 341 4.54 -1.97 -18.33
N LYS A 342 4.53 -3.00 -19.19
CA LYS A 342 4.63 -2.84 -20.66
C LYS A 342 3.32 -2.37 -21.32
N ARG A 343 2.16 -2.48 -20.64
CA ARG A 343 0.85 -2.06 -21.19
C ARG A 343 0.63 -0.55 -21.18
N VAL A 344 1.49 0.20 -20.47
CA VAL A 344 1.50 1.68 -20.38
C VAL A 344 1.63 2.36 -21.74
N ALA A 345 2.13 1.66 -22.77
CA ALA A 345 2.23 2.21 -24.13
C ALA A 345 0.90 2.28 -24.89
N SER A 346 -0.20 1.67 -24.38
CA SER A 346 -1.49 1.67 -25.08
C SER A 346 -2.44 2.74 -24.53
N ALA A 347 -3.10 3.49 -25.41
CA ALA A 347 -4.12 4.45 -25.01
C ALA A 347 -5.19 3.78 -24.11
N PRO A 348 -5.72 4.50 -23.09
CA PRO A 348 -6.76 3.96 -22.22
C PRO A 348 -7.90 3.34 -23.04
N LEU A 349 -8.36 2.18 -22.63
CA LEU A 349 -9.51 1.52 -23.23
C LEU A 349 -10.70 2.47 -23.14
N LYS A 350 -11.44 2.58 -24.24
CA LYS A 350 -12.67 3.36 -24.32
C LYS A 350 -13.85 2.42 -24.34
N ALA A 351 -14.97 2.85 -23.79
CA ALA A 351 -16.24 2.18 -23.98
C ALA A 351 -16.61 2.13 -25.47
N MET A 352 -17.45 1.18 -25.86
CA MET A 352 -17.92 1.04 -27.23
C MET A 352 -18.67 2.28 -27.71
N ASP A 353 -18.55 2.56 -29.01
CA ASP A 353 -19.15 3.74 -29.62
C ASP A 353 -20.61 3.60 -29.98
N GLN A 354 -21.12 2.36 -30.10
CA GLN A 354 -22.53 2.10 -30.34
C GLN A 354 -23.31 2.29 -29.02
N PRO A 355 -24.34 3.16 -29.00
CA PRO A 355 -25.16 3.36 -27.81
C PRO A 355 -25.89 2.08 -27.40
N ILE A 356 -26.13 1.94 -26.09
CA ILE A 356 -27.01 0.90 -25.56
C ILE A 356 -28.33 1.49 -25.05
N GLU A 357 -29.40 0.71 -25.15
CA GLU A 357 -30.69 1.02 -24.54
C GLU A 357 -30.67 0.50 -23.09
N LEU A 358 -30.51 1.40 -22.13
CA LEU A 358 -30.35 1.06 -20.72
C LEU A 358 -31.42 0.09 -20.19
N PRO A 359 -32.73 0.24 -20.49
CA PRO A 359 -33.74 -0.73 -20.04
C PRO A 359 -33.55 -2.14 -20.59
N LYS A 360 -33.02 -2.31 -21.80
CA LYS A 360 -32.73 -3.62 -22.41
C LYS A 360 -31.48 -4.25 -21.82
N PHE A 361 -30.55 -3.45 -21.30
CA PHE A 361 -29.35 -3.94 -20.61
C PHE A 361 -29.64 -4.44 -19.18
N MET A 362 -30.72 -3.96 -18.55
CA MET A 362 -31.10 -4.36 -17.19
C MET A 362 -31.37 -5.87 -17.06
N GLY A 363 -31.46 -6.34 -15.82
CA GLY A 363 -31.72 -7.72 -15.45
C GLY A 363 -30.44 -8.53 -15.30
N LYS A 364 -30.61 -9.84 -15.37
CA LYS A 364 -29.59 -10.82 -15.01
C LYS A 364 -28.57 -11.04 -16.13
N TRP A 365 -27.31 -11.12 -15.75
CA TRP A 365 -26.17 -11.50 -16.58
C TRP A 365 -25.30 -12.51 -15.83
N TYR A 366 -24.95 -13.61 -16.49
CA TYR A 366 -24.06 -14.64 -15.97
C TYR A 366 -22.64 -14.33 -16.43
N VAL A 367 -21.68 -14.26 -15.51
CA VAL A 367 -20.26 -14.11 -15.85
C VAL A 367 -19.76 -15.48 -16.33
N ILE A 368 -19.41 -15.57 -17.61
CA ILE A 368 -18.96 -16.82 -18.24
C ILE A 368 -17.45 -16.96 -18.14
N ALA A 369 -16.73 -15.86 -18.30
CA ALA A 369 -15.29 -15.79 -18.15
C ALA A 369 -14.87 -14.38 -17.72
N ASN A 370 -13.75 -14.26 -17.01
CA ASN A 370 -13.24 -12.97 -16.58
C ASN A 370 -11.72 -12.93 -16.51
N ILE A 371 -11.16 -11.72 -16.50
CA ILE A 371 -9.88 -11.45 -15.87
C ILE A 371 -10.23 -10.99 -14.45
N PRO A 372 -10.03 -11.84 -13.43
CA PRO A 372 -10.67 -11.63 -12.14
C PRO A 372 -10.01 -10.50 -11.34
N THR A 373 -10.84 -9.80 -10.58
CA THR A 373 -10.45 -8.98 -9.43
C THR A 373 -10.02 -9.85 -8.25
N TYR A 374 -9.52 -9.21 -7.20
CA TYR A 374 -9.25 -9.90 -5.93
C TYR A 374 -10.50 -10.56 -5.33
N PHE A 375 -11.70 -10.00 -5.55
CA PHE A 375 -12.94 -10.46 -4.93
C PHE A 375 -13.58 -11.66 -5.63
N ASP A 376 -13.41 -11.78 -6.95
CA ASP A 376 -14.01 -12.84 -7.76
C ASP A 376 -12.99 -13.89 -8.25
N LYS A 377 -11.71 -13.80 -7.85
CA LYS A 377 -10.72 -14.85 -8.11
C LYS A 377 -11.11 -16.16 -7.43
N GLY A 378 -11.21 -17.24 -8.22
CA GLY A 378 -11.55 -18.57 -7.73
C GLY A 378 -13.02 -18.74 -7.30
N THR A 379 -13.91 -17.87 -7.78
CA THR A 379 -15.34 -17.94 -7.51
C THR A 379 -16.11 -18.69 -8.61
N SER A 380 -17.36 -19.05 -8.32
CA SER A 380 -18.29 -19.71 -9.25
C SER A 380 -19.71 -19.17 -9.09
N ASP A 381 -20.61 -19.48 -10.01
CA ASP A 381 -22.00 -19.00 -10.00
C ASP A 381 -22.10 -17.47 -9.95
N ASN A 382 -21.18 -16.81 -10.65
CA ASN A 382 -21.09 -15.36 -10.67
C ASN A 382 -22.19 -14.79 -11.54
N VAL A 383 -23.02 -13.92 -10.95
CA VAL A 383 -24.16 -13.29 -11.60
C VAL A 383 -24.18 -11.82 -11.22
N GLU A 384 -24.27 -10.95 -12.23
CA GLU A 384 -24.57 -9.53 -12.06
C GLU A 384 -26.03 -9.29 -12.43
N ASN A 385 -26.79 -8.70 -11.50
CA ASN A 385 -28.16 -8.26 -11.76
C ASN A 385 -28.21 -6.74 -11.71
N TYR A 386 -28.59 -6.13 -12.83
CA TYR A 386 -28.73 -4.68 -12.95
C TYR A 386 -30.19 -4.27 -12.82
N SER A 387 -30.46 -3.26 -12.01
CA SER A 387 -31.78 -2.64 -11.93
C SER A 387 -31.66 -1.13 -11.88
N LEU A 388 -32.61 -0.40 -12.48
CA LEU A 388 -32.69 1.04 -12.30
C LEU A 388 -33.29 1.38 -10.95
N ASP A 389 -32.80 2.44 -10.33
CA ASP A 389 -33.47 3.05 -9.19
C ASP A 389 -34.80 3.72 -9.62
N ASP A 390 -35.62 4.10 -8.65
CA ASP A 390 -36.91 4.75 -8.89
C ASP A 390 -36.78 6.08 -9.67
N SER A 391 -35.58 6.68 -9.66
CA SER A 391 -35.30 7.90 -10.40
C SER A 391 -34.95 7.65 -11.88
N GLY A 392 -34.67 6.40 -12.26
CA GLY A 392 -34.24 6.01 -13.60
C GLY A 392 -32.86 6.51 -13.98
N LYS A 393 -32.08 7.05 -13.04
CA LYS A 393 -30.78 7.71 -13.28
C LYS A 393 -29.60 6.93 -12.70
N THR A 394 -29.87 6.06 -11.74
CA THR A 394 -28.84 5.22 -11.10
C THR A 394 -29.08 3.78 -11.47
N VAL A 395 -28.01 3.07 -11.88
CA VAL A 395 -28.05 1.62 -12.01
C VAL A 395 -27.56 1.00 -10.69
N MET A 396 -28.38 0.15 -10.09
CA MET A 396 -28.00 -0.72 -8.98
C MET A 396 -27.44 -2.02 -9.54
N VAL A 397 -26.32 -2.48 -9.00
CA VAL A 397 -25.67 -3.73 -9.41
C VAL A 397 -25.59 -4.65 -8.20
N ASP A 398 -26.32 -5.76 -8.25
CA ASP A 398 -26.18 -6.83 -7.28
C ASP A 398 -25.30 -7.92 -7.88
N PHE A 399 -24.06 -8.04 -7.40
CA PHE A 399 -23.13 -9.09 -7.80
C PHE A 399 -23.18 -10.24 -6.80
N THR A 400 -23.69 -11.39 -7.23
CA THR A 400 -23.72 -12.62 -6.42
C THR A 400 -22.69 -13.61 -6.92
N TYR A 401 -21.99 -14.27 -6.01
CA TYR A 401 -20.96 -15.27 -6.33
C TYR A 401 -20.84 -16.31 -5.22
N LYS A 402 -20.31 -17.49 -5.54
CA LYS A 402 -19.95 -18.54 -4.58
C LYS A 402 -18.45 -18.63 -4.38
N GLN A 403 -18.04 -18.78 -3.12
CA GLN A 403 -16.67 -19.05 -2.72
C GLN A 403 -16.68 -20.26 -1.77
N GLY A 404 -16.19 -21.41 -2.24
CA GLY A 404 -16.43 -22.68 -1.56
C GLY A 404 -17.92 -23.04 -1.57
N THR A 405 -18.49 -23.32 -0.39
CA THR A 405 -19.92 -23.63 -0.23
C THR A 405 -20.79 -22.40 0.05
N SER A 406 -20.19 -21.23 0.25
CA SER A 406 -20.88 -20.03 0.70
C SER A 406 -21.24 -19.11 -0.47
N SER A 407 -22.49 -18.67 -0.54
CA SER A 407 -22.95 -17.61 -1.43
C SER A 407 -22.74 -16.23 -0.79
N LYS A 408 -22.22 -15.27 -1.57
CA LYS A 408 -21.97 -13.89 -1.16
C LYS A 408 -22.68 -12.91 -2.10
N LEU A 409 -22.98 -11.72 -1.59
CA LEU A 409 -23.58 -10.61 -2.33
C LEU A 409 -22.73 -9.35 -2.13
N LEU A 410 -22.34 -8.71 -3.22
CA LEU A 410 -21.73 -7.40 -3.26
C LEU A 410 -22.67 -6.44 -3.99
N GLN A 411 -23.24 -5.49 -3.25
CA GLN A 411 -24.08 -4.46 -3.85
C GLN A 411 -23.23 -3.27 -4.29
N GLN A 412 -23.58 -2.68 -5.43
CA GLN A 412 -22.87 -1.55 -6.01
C GLN A 412 -23.87 -0.56 -6.61
N LYS A 413 -23.46 0.69 -6.69
CA LYS A 413 -24.19 1.77 -7.34
C LYS A 413 -23.39 2.24 -8.55
N ALA A 414 -24.06 2.46 -9.67
CA ALA A 414 -23.46 2.85 -10.93
C ALA A 414 -24.12 4.12 -11.47
N GLU A 415 -23.32 5.14 -11.78
CA GLU A 415 -23.75 6.35 -12.46
C GLU A 415 -23.35 6.29 -13.93
N VAL A 416 -24.29 6.55 -14.84
CA VAL A 416 -24.02 6.64 -16.27
C VAL A 416 -23.29 7.95 -16.57
N VAL A 417 -22.12 7.87 -17.23
CA VAL A 417 -21.20 9.00 -17.41
C VAL A 417 -21.27 9.59 -18.82
N ASN A 418 -21.72 8.84 -19.82
CA ASN A 418 -21.81 9.30 -21.21
C ASN A 418 -23.21 9.12 -21.81
N ASP A 419 -23.54 9.94 -22.81
CA ASP A 419 -24.85 9.92 -23.48
C ASP A 419 -25.14 8.59 -24.20
N LYS A 420 -24.09 7.83 -24.53
CA LYS A 420 -24.19 6.50 -25.15
C LYS A 420 -24.59 5.40 -24.16
N CYS A 421 -24.61 5.70 -22.87
CA CYS A 421 -24.88 4.75 -21.79
C CYS A 421 -23.86 3.60 -21.67
N THR A 422 -22.67 3.71 -22.28
CA THR A 422 -21.65 2.64 -22.33
C THR A 422 -20.51 2.83 -21.32
N GLN A 423 -20.43 3.98 -20.65
CA GLN A 423 -19.43 4.26 -19.62
C GLN A 423 -20.10 4.60 -18.30
N TRP A 424 -19.80 3.82 -17.27
CA TRP A 424 -20.36 3.99 -15.94
C TRP A 424 -19.26 4.27 -14.90
N ALA A 425 -19.66 4.89 -13.79
CA ALA A 425 -18.84 5.10 -12.60
C ALA A 425 -19.45 4.32 -11.42
N ILE A 426 -18.72 3.32 -10.93
CA ILE A 426 -19.19 2.36 -9.93
C ILE A 426 -18.70 2.71 -8.52
N SER A 427 -19.60 2.59 -7.55
CA SER A 427 -19.42 2.80 -6.12
C SER A 427 -19.88 1.56 -5.36
N PRO A 428 -18.98 0.72 -4.82
CA PRO A 428 -19.35 -0.48 -4.06
C PRO A 428 -19.91 -0.14 -2.67
N LYS A 429 -20.75 -1.03 -2.13
CA LYS A 429 -21.33 -0.92 -0.78
C LYS A 429 -20.55 -1.77 0.22
N ILE A 430 -19.87 -1.13 1.16
CA ILE A 430 -19.22 -1.76 2.31
C ILE A 430 -19.78 -1.06 3.56
N GLY A 431 -20.91 -1.58 4.07
CA GLY A 431 -21.76 -0.88 5.05
C GLY A 431 -22.60 0.22 4.40
N PHE A 432 -21.94 1.25 3.87
CA PHE A 432 -22.52 2.32 3.04
C PHE A 432 -21.87 2.34 1.64
N PHE A 433 -22.43 3.09 0.69
CA PHE A 433 -21.81 3.26 -0.63
C PHE A 433 -20.57 4.16 -0.53
N ILE A 434 -19.41 3.59 -0.84
CA ILE A 434 -18.14 4.32 -0.79
C ILE A 434 -18.14 5.38 -1.91
N PRO A 435 -17.70 6.63 -1.66
CA PRO A 435 -17.63 7.69 -2.68
C PRO A 435 -16.45 7.48 -3.66
N LEU A 436 -16.28 6.24 -4.14
CA LEU A 436 -15.30 5.85 -5.14
C LEU A 436 -16.00 5.80 -6.50
N ARG A 437 -15.32 6.27 -7.56
CA ARG A 437 -15.84 6.26 -8.94
C ARG A 437 -14.97 5.37 -9.81
N LEU A 438 -15.17 4.06 -9.68
CA LEU A 438 -14.45 3.08 -10.49
C LEU A 438 -14.99 3.08 -11.90
N ALA A 439 -14.11 3.20 -12.90
CA ALA A 439 -14.52 3.14 -14.30
C ALA A 439 -15.03 1.75 -14.65
N TYR A 440 -16.18 1.69 -15.32
CA TYR A 440 -16.81 0.47 -15.80
C TYR A 440 -17.25 0.70 -17.24
N LEU A 441 -16.59 0.03 -18.16
CA LEU A 441 -16.72 0.26 -19.60
C LEU A 441 -17.43 -0.92 -20.24
N ILE A 442 -18.58 -0.67 -20.86
CA ILE A 442 -19.19 -1.62 -21.79
C ILE A 442 -18.42 -1.49 -23.10
N VAL A 443 -17.65 -2.52 -23.46
CA VAL A 443 -16.69 -2.48 -24.58
C VAL A 443 -17.13 -3.32 -25.78
N ASP A 444 -18.08 -4.23 -25.56
CA ASP A 444 -18.85 -4.93 -26.61
C ASP A 444 -20.22 -5.31 -26.03
N CYS A 445 -21.27 -5.23 -26.84
CA CYS A 445 -22.60 -5.71 -26.49
C CYS A 445 -23.28 -6.18 -27.78
N ALA A 446 -23.83 -7.39 -27.77
CA ALA A 446 -24.63 -7.88 -28.90
C ALA A 446 -25.90 -7.03 -29.07
N GLU A 447 -26.36 -6.86 -30.31
CA GLU A 447 -27.55 -6.04 -30.62
C GLU A 447 -28.84 -6.57 -29.98
N ASP A 448 -28.92 -7.89 -29.79
CA ASP A 448 -30.00 -8.60 -29.11
C ASP A 448 -29.79 -8.70 -27.58
N TYR A 449 -28.72 -8.10 -27.05
CA TYR A 449 -28.32 -8.15 -25.65
C TYR A 449 -28.08 -9.57 -25.13
N SER A 450 -27.70 -10.53 -25.99
CA SER A 450 -27.39 -11.90 -25.58
C SER A 450 -26.07 -12.01 -24.81
N THR A 451 -25.08 -11.19 -25.20
CA THR A 451 -23.71 -11.20 -24.67
C THR A 451 -23.16 -9.79 -24.52
N THR A 452 -22.29 -9.57 -23.54
CA THR A 452 -21.55 -8.31 -23.37
C THR A 452 -20.14 -8.57 -22.84
N ILE A 453 -19.23 -7.66 -23.15
CA ILE A 453 -17.90 -7.59 -22.58
C ILE A 453 -17.79 -6.28 -21.83
N ILE A 454 -17.41 -6.38 -20.57
CA ILE A 454 -17.11 -5.26 -19.68
C ILE A 454 -15.63 -5.23 -19.42
N GLY A 455 -15.05 -4.03 -19.35
CA GLY A 455 -13.68 -3.85 -18.91
C GLY A 455 -13.45 -2.53 -18.20
N VAL A 456 -12.17 -2.26 -17.96
CA VAL A 456 -11.68 -1.05 -17.29
C VAL A 456 -10.58 -0.39 -18.14
N PRO A 457 -10.30 0.92 -17.96
CA PRO A 457 -9.41 1.68 -18.85
C PRO A 457 -8.02 1.09 -19.07
N ASP A 458 -7.44 0.45 -18.05
CA ASP A 458 -6.11 -0.18 -18.10
C ASP A 458 -6.12 -1.65 -18.51
N ARG A 459 -7.30 -2.21 -18.85
CA ARG A 459 -7.51 -3.59 -19.29
C ARG A 459 -7.12 -4.64 -18.25
N ARG A 460 -7.02 -4.26 -16.98
CA ARG A 460 -6.63 -5.18 -15.90
C ARG A 460 -7.76 -6.13 -15.47
N TYR A 461 -9.01 -5.73 -15.69
CA TYR A 461 -10.20 -6.54 -15.40
C TYR A 461 -11.11 -6.59 -16.62
N LEU A 462 -11.75 -7.74 -16.78
CA LEU A 462 -12.65 -8.02 -17.89
C LEU A 462 -13.72 -9.00 -17.44
N TRP A 463 -14.97 -8.80 -17.84
CA TRP A 463 -16.06 -9.75 -17.64
C TRP A 463 -16.75 -10.01 -18.97
N ILE A 464 -16.73 -11.26 -19.41
CA ILE A 464 -17.53 -11.76 -20.53
C ILE A 464 -18.80 -12.33 -19.92
N MET A 465 -19.94 -11.73 -20.27
CA MET A 465 -21.23 -12.09 -19.69
C MET A 465 -22.24 -12.49 -20.75
N ALA A 466 -23.17 -13.35 -20.38
CA ALA A 466 -24.27 -13.80 -21.21
C ALA A 466 -25.60 -13.78 -20.45
N ARG A 467 -26.72 -13.78 -21.18
CA ARG A 467 -28.07 -13.89 -20.59
C ARG A 467 -28.41 -15.29 -20.08
N THR A 468 -27.62 -16.28 -20.47
CA THR A 468 -27.76 -17.68 -20.07
C THR A 468 -26.51 -18.13 -19.30
N PRO A 469 -26.63 -19.10 -18.36
CA PRO A 469 -25.49 -19.59 -17.57
C PRO A 469 -24.44 -20.33 -18.40
N THR A 470 -24.81 -20.73 -19.62
CA THR A 470 -23.91 -21.40 -20.55
C THR A 470 -23.86 -20.63 -21.87
N LEU A 471 -22.68 -20.64 -22.49
CA LEU A 471 -22.45 -20.07 -23.81
C LEU A 471 -21.80 -21.13 -24.71
N PRO A 472 -22.21 -21.26 -25.99
CA PRO A 472 -21.52 -22.16 -26.92
C PRO A 472 -20.03 -21.85 -26.99
N GLU A 473 -19.20 -22.90 -27.03
CA GLU A 473 -17.75 -22.78 -26.97
C GLU A 473 -17.19 -21.86 -28.07
N GLU A 474 -17.68 -22.01 -29.30
CA GLU A 474 -17.32 -21.17 -30.44
C GLU A 474 -17.60 -19.68 -30.16
N LYS A 475 -18.72 -19.37 -29.52
CA LYS A 475 -19.10 -18.00 -29.18
C LYS A 475 -18.22 -17.43 -28.07
N LEU A 476 -17.81 -18.25 -27.09
CA LEU A 476 -16.86 -17.82 -26.06
C LEU A 476 -15.49 -17.50 -26.67
N VAL A 477 -15.01 -18.35 -27.58
CA VAL A 477 -13.74 -18.11 -28.31
C VAL A 477 -13.81 -16.80 -29.11
N GLU A 478 -14.91 -16.53 -29.81
CA GLU A 478 -15.13 -15.26 -30.52
C GLU A 478 -15.01 -14.05 -29.58
N LEU A 479 -15.64 -14.08 -28.40
CA LEU A 479 -15.58 -12.99 -27.42
C LEU A 479 -14.20 -12.82 -26.80
N ILE A 480 -13.45 -13.92 -26.60
CA ILE A 480 -12.05 -13.88 -26.17
C ILE A 480 -11.17 -13.25 -27.25
N ASP A 481 -11.39 -13.57 -28.54
CA ASP A 481 -10.63 -12.99 -29.64
C ASP A 481 -10.94 -11.48 -29.81
N LYS A 482 -12.19 -11.07 -29.65
CA LYS A 482 -12.55 -9.64 -29.53
C LYS A 482 -11.81 -8.96 -28.38
N SER A 483 -11.74 -9.62 -27.22
CA SER A 483 -11.00 -9.13 -26.05
C SER A 483 -9.51 -8.97 -26.36
N ARG A 484 -8.91 -9.93 -27.07
CA ARG A 484 -7.52 -9.83 -27.54
C ARG A 484 -7.31 -8.63 -28.46
N ALA A 485 -8.22 -8.42 -29.42
CA ALA A 485 -8.16 -7.28 -30.35
C ALA A 485 -8.27 -5.93 -29.62
N MET A 486 -9.00 -5.87 -28.50
CA MET A 486 -9.09 -4.69 -27.63
C MET A 486 -7.86 -4.50 -26.72
N GLY A 487 -6.89 -5.42 -26.75
CA GLY A 487 -5.63 -5.35 -26.00
C GLY A 487 -5.68 -5.99 -24.61
N PHE A 488 -6.72 -6.77 -24.30
CA PHE A 488 -6.74 -7.56 -23.07
C PHE A 488 -5.76 -8.73 -23.16
N ASP A 489 -5.14 -9.06 -22.03
CA ASP A 489 -4.28 -10.24 -21.92
C ASP A 489 -5.14 -11.49 -21.74
N THR A 490 -5.43 -12.15 -22.86
CA THR A 490 -6.31 -13.31 -22.87
C THR A 490 -5.74 -14.52 -22.13
N THR A 491 -4.45 -14.53 -21.79
CA THR A 491 -3.84 -15.62 -21.00
C THR A 491 -4.30 -15.60 -19.54
N GLN A 492 -4.80 -14.45 -19.06
CA GLN A 492 -5.34 -14.28 -17.71
C GLN A 492 -6.85 -14.51 -17.63
N ILE A 493 -7.51 -14.76 -18.78
CA ILE A 493 -8.95 -15.04 -18.79
C ILE A 493 -9.18 -16.43 -18.20
N VAL A 494 -9.92 -16.48 -17.10
CA VAL A 494 -10.37 -17.72 -16.47
C VAL A 494 -11.85 -17.91 -16.74
N ARG A 495 -12.26 -19.17 -16.88
CA ARG A 495 -13.69 -19.51 -16.93
C ARG A 495 -14.28 -19.46 -15.55
N VAL A 496 -15.52 -19.01 -15.48
CA VAL A 496 -16.29 -19.00 -14.23
C VAL A 496 -17.34 -20.11 -14.32
N PRO A 497 -17.23 -21.18 -13.52
CA PRO A 497 -18.21 -22.26 -13.53
C PRO A 497 -19.60 -21.76 -13.12
N GLN A 498 -20.64 -22.20 -13.82
CA GLN A 498 -22.04 -21.97 -13.48
C GLN A 498 -22.66 -23.34 -13.19
N ASN A 499 -22.74 -23.69 -11.90
CA ASN A 499 -23.12 -25.00 -11.37
C ASN A 499 -24.56 -25.03 -10.81
N SER A 500 -25.25 -23.89 -10.84
CA SER A 500 -26.59 -23.67 -10.24
C SER A 500 -27.74 -23.97 -11.19
#